data_AF-A0A9E5EZY4-F1
#
_entry.id   AF-A0A9E5EZY4-F1
#
_cell.length_a   1.000
_cell.length_b   1.000
_cell.length_c   1.000
_cell.angle_alpha   90.00
_cell.angle_beta   90.00
_cell.angle_gamma   90.00
#
_symmetry.space_group_name_H-M   'P 1'
#
loop_
_entity.id
_entity.type
_entity.pdbx_description
1 polymer ?
#
loop_
_entity_poly.entity_id
_entity_poly.type
_entity_poly.pdbx_seq_one_letter_code
_entity_poly.pdbx_strand_id
1 'polypeptide(L)'
;VDSSKSDSDGEILEATKSRYAGFVEHLKTKLGVVSDVKLTSRLKESPVVLVSESGGFSASQERFLKKIGKAQEGMESKRVLEINPEHSLVLKLRDLHEEKADSPKLQAGIETLYDLALLAEGSKVQDLGSFMKRVQEAVLKGL
;
A
#
# COMPACT_ATOMS: atom_id res chain seq x y z
N VAL A 1 31.19 21.18 -4.08
CA VAL A 1 29.85 21.04 -4.69
C VAL A 1 29.03 20.21 -3.72
N ASP A 2 27.77 20.58 -3.49
CA ASP A 2 26.72 19.75 -2.86
C ASP A 2 26.27 20.02 -1.40
N SER A 3 26.31 21.26 -0.90
CA SER A 3 25.51 21.66 0.27
C SER A 3 24.08 22.09 -0.11
N SER A 4 23.85 22.52 -1.35
CA SER A 4 22.56 23.06 -1.80
C SER A 4 21.56 22.00 -2.30
N LYS A 5 22.00 20.77 -2.60
CA LYS A 5 21.10 19.67 -3.01
C LYS A 5 20.55 18.88 -1.82
N SER A 6 21.32 18.71 -0.75
CA SER A 6 20.85 17.99 0.44
C SER A 6 19.70 18.71 1.14
N ASP A 7 19.74 20.04 1.16
CA ASP A 7 18.71 20.87 1.79
C ASP A 7 17.41 20.85 0.97
N SER A 8 17.50 20.93 -0.36
CA SER A 8 16.33 20.85 -1.25
C SER A 8 15.67 19.46 -1.25
N ASP A 9 16.46 18.39 -1.24
CA ASP A 9 15.92 17.02 -1.23
C ASP A 9 15.23 16.68 0.09
N GLY A 10 15.76 17.21 1.21
CA GLY A 10 15.13 17.13 2.53
C GLY A 10 13.79 17.87 2.60
N GLU A 11 13.73 19.10 2.08
CA GLU A 11 12.50 19.91 2.04
C GLU A 11 11.41 19.26 1.17
N ILE A 12 11.78 18.71 0.00
CA ILE A 12 10.85 18.01 -0.88
C ILE A 12 10.27 16.76 -0.19
N LEU A 13 11.09 16.02 0.56
CA LEU A 13 10.66 14.83 1.29
C LEU A 13 9.70 15.20 2.43
N GLU A 14 10.00 16.22 3.22
CA GLU A 14 9.12 16.66 4.31
C GLU A 14 7.80 17.25 3.78
N ALA A 15 7.85 18.05 2.71
CA ALA A 15 6.64 18.53 2.04
C ALA A 15 5.78 17.37 1.52
N THR A 16 6.41 16.33 0.96
CA THR A 16 5.70 15.12 0.51
C THR A 16 5.09 14.38 1.68
N LYS A 17 5.82 14.15 2.78
CA LYS A 17 5.24 13.52 3.99
C LYS A 17 4.05 14.30 4.50
N SER A 18 4.17 15.63 4.62
CA SER A 18 3.08 16.50 5.08
C SER A 18 1.86 16.43 4.16
N ARG A 19 2.07 16.43 2.84
CA ARG A 19 0.98 16.35 1.85
C ARG A 19 0.21 15.03 1.92
N TYR A 20 0.87 13.94 2.29
CA TYR A 20 0.25 12.62 2.36
C TYR A 20 -0.19 12.19 3.78
N ALA A 21 0.17 12.95 4.82
CA ALA A 21 -0.06 12.56 6.22
C ALA A 21 -1.51 12.12 6.48
N GLY A 22 -2.49 12.95 6.10
CA GLY A 22 -3.90 12.63 6.27
C GLY A 22 -4.36 11.41 5.45
N PHE A 23 -3.84 11.23 4.23
CA PHE A 23 -4.16 10.06 3.41
C PHE A 23 -3.54 8.77 3.98
N VAL A 24 -2.32 8.84 4.50
CA VAL A 24 -1.63 7.72 5.17
C VAL A 24 -2.39 7.27 6.41
N GLU A 25 -2.83 8.21 7.26
CA GLU A 25 -3.68 7.90 8.41
C GLU A 25 -5.02 7.29 7.97
N HIS A 26 -5.64 7.86 6.94
CA HIS A 26 -6.89 7.33 6.40
C HIS A 26 -6.75 5.89 5.90
N LEU A 27 -5.69 5.57 5.15
CA LEU A 27 -5.39 4.21 4.71
C LEU A 27 -5.23 3.26 5.90
N LYS A 28 -4.47 3.68 6.92
CA LYS A 28 -4.25 2.87 8.13
C LYS A 28 -5.57 2.56 8.84
N THR A 29 -6.46 3.55 8.98
CA THR A 29 -7.79 3.39 9.59
C THR A 29 -8.70 2.49 8.75
N LYS A 30 -8.80 2.71 7.44
CA LYS A 30 -9.75 1.96 6.59
C LYS A 30 -9.33 0.50 6.38
N LEU A 31 -8.03 0.23 6.29
CA LEU A 31 -7.56 -1.14 6.07
C LEU A 31 -7.63 -1.97 7.34
N GLY A 32 -7.18 -1.44 8.49
CA GLY A 32 -7.23 -2.11 9.80
C GLY A 32 -6.43 -3.42 9.92
N VAL A 33 -5.95 -3.99 8.80
CA VAL A 33 -5.24 -5.27 8.68
C VAL A 33 -3.73 -5.08 8.54
N VAL A 34 -3.26 -3.85 8.37
CA VAL A 34 -1.84 -3.50 8.28
C VAL A 34 -1.38 -2.87 9.60
N SER A 35 -0.16 -3.16 10.01
CA SER A 35 0.47 -2.53 11.18
C SER A 35 0.71 -1.03 10.99
N ASP A 36 1.12 -0.66 9.79
CA ASP A 36 1.50 0.70 9.46
C ASP A 36 1.38 0.97 7.95
N VAL A 37 1.34 2.26 7.61
CA VAL A 37 1.35 2.73 6.22
C VAL A 37 2.47 3.75 6.08
N LYS A 38 3.34 3.59 5.08
CA LYS A 38 4.50 4.47 4.87
C LYS A 38 4.64 4.87 3.41
N LEU A 39 5.24 6.04 3.18
CA LEU A 39 5.69 6.42 1.85
C LEU A 39 6.99 5.69 1.51
N THR A 40 7.18 5.39 0.22
CA THR A 40 8.41 4.75 -0.27
C THR A 40 8.84 5.31 -1.61
N SER A 41 10.15 5.52 -1.77
CA SER A 41 10.78 5.93 -3.04
C SER A 41 11.40 4.75 -3.80
N ARG A 42 11.35 3.54 -3.24
CA ARG A 42 11.97 2.35 -3.85
C ARG A 42 11.15 1.76 -5.00
N LEU A 43 9.87 2.14 -5.09
CA LEU A 43 8.96 1.71 -6.14
C LEU A 43 9.03 2.69 -7.30
N LYS A 44 9.18 2.17 -8.53
CA LYS A 44 9.11 2.97 -9.75
C LYS A 44 7.73 2.82 -10.40
N GLU A 45 7.48 1.64 -10.94
CA GLU A 45 6.25 1.33 -11.70
C GLU A 45 5.09 0.87 -10.83
N SER A 46 5.35 0.44 -9.59
CA SER A 46 4.31 -0.10 -8.72
C SER A 46 3.75 0.98 -7.79
N PRO A 47 2.42 1.01 -7.56
CA PRO A 47 1.82 1.98 -6.65
C PRO A 47 2.01 1.62 -5.18
N VAL A 48 2.24 0.34 -4.87
CA VAL A 48 2.20 -0.17 -3.50
C VAL A 48 2.96 -1.48 -3.36
N VAL A 49 3.43 -1.78 -2.16
CA VAL A 49 3.98 -3.09 -1.79
C VAL A 49 3.72 -3.39 -0.31
N LEU A 50 3.53 -4.66 0.03
CA LEU A 50 3.54 -5.12 1.41
C LEU A 50 4.94 -5.57 1.81
N VAL A 51 5.34 -5.17 3.00
CA VAL A 51 6.57 -5.68 3.63
C VAL A 51 6.31 -6.10 5.05
N SER A 52 7.13 -7.02 5.54
CA SER A 52 7.15 -7.38 6.94
C SER A 52 7.69 -6.23 7.77
N GLU A 53 7.19 -6.09 9.00
CA GLU A 53 7.88 -5.29 10.00
C GLU A 53 9.32 -5.78 10.20
N SER A 54 10.18 -4.91 10.74
CA SER A 54 11.58 -5.25 10.98
C SER A 54 11.70 -6.49 11.88
N GLY A 55 12.45 -7.50 11.44
CA GLY A 55 12.57 -8.79 12.12
C GLY A 55 11.43 -9.78 11.85
N GLY A 56 10.40 -9.39 11.09
CA GLY A 56 9.32 -10.27 10.64
C GLY A 56 9.69 -11.12 9.42
N PHE A 57 8.93 -12.20 9.21
CA PHE A 57 9.08 -13.07 8.04
C PHE A 57 8.33 -12.51 6.85
N SER A 58 8.92 -12.60 5.65
CA SER A 58 8.20 -12.29 4.41
C SER A 58 7.09 -13.30 4.15
N ALA A 59 6.09 -12.93 3.34
CA ALA A 59 5.02 -13.84 2.98
C ALA A 59 5.52 -15.15 2.37
N SER A 60 6.61 -15.09 1.58
CA SER A 60 7.25 -16.28 1.01
C SER A 60 7.90 -17.16 2.08
N GLN A 61 8.58 -16.55 3.05
CA GLN A 61 9.20 -17.26 4.18
C GLN A 61 8.15 -17.92 5.07
N GLU A 62 7.06 -17.22 5.41
CA GLU A 62 5.94 -17.78 6.18
C GLU A 62 5.32 -18.99 5.45
N ARG A 63 5.08 -18.87 4.13
CA ARG A 63 4.59 -19.98 3.31
C ARG A 63 5.55 -21.17 3.32
N PHE A 64 6.86 -20.93 3.24
CA PHE A 64 7.87 -21.97 3.30
C PHE A 64 7.88 -22.67 4.67
N LEU A 65 7.85 -21.91 5.76
CA LEU A 65 7.82 -22.43 7.13
C LEU A 65 6.55 -23.24 7.40
N LYS A 66 5.39 -22.77 6.92
CA LYS A 66 4.11 -23.52 6.96
C LYS A 66 4.23 -24.85 6.21
N LYS A 67 4.85 -24.87 5.03
CA LYS A 67 5.04 -26.09 4.23
C LYS A 67 5.93 -27.15 4.90
N ILE A 68 6.97 -26.74 5.62
CA ILE A 68 7.89 -27.67 6.30
C ILE A 68 7.46 -28.01 7.74
N GLY A 69 6.25 -27.60 8.15
CA GLY A 69 5.72 -27.86 9.49
C GLY A 69 6.43 -27.12 10.62
N LYS A 70 7.18 -26.05 10.31
CA LYS A 70 7.91 -25.23 11.29
C LYS A 70 7.21 -23.90 11.62
N ALA A 71 6.04 -23.65 11.03
CA ALA A 71 5.24 -22.49 11.40
C ALA A 71 4.66 -22.68 12.81
N GLN A 72 5.00 -21.77 13.71
CA GLN A 72 4.38 -21.70 15.03
C GLN A 72 3.10 -20.86 14.98
N GLU A 73 2.18 -21.12 15.91
CA GLU A 73 0.98 -20.30 16.10
C GLU A 73 1.41 -18.86 16.46
N GLY A 74 0.84 -17.85 15.79
CA GLY A 74 1.25 -16.45 15.97
C GLY A 74 2.47 -15.99 15.13
N MET A 75 3.00 -16.83 14.23
CA MET A 75 4.10 -16.46 13.31
C MET A 75 3.66 -15.58 12.13
N GLU A 76 2.42 -15.09 12.14
CA GLU A 76 1.91 -14.18 11.10
C GLU A 76 2.47 -12.78 11.37
N SER A 77 3.42 -12.35 10.55
CA SER A 77 4.05 -11.05 10.72
C SER A 77 3.07 -9.97 10.29
N LYS A 78 2.85 -8.96 11.13
CA LYS A 78 2.10 -7.79 10.68
C LYS A 78 2.81 -7.16 9.48
N ARG A 79 2.03 -6.74 8.50
CA ARG A 79 2.54 -6.11 7.28
C ARG A 79 2.50 -4.59 7.41
N VAL A 80 3.51 -3.94 6.85
CA VAL A 80 3.53 -2.51 6.57
C VAL A 80 3.18 -2.32 5.10
N LEU A 81 2.21 -1.45 4.82
CA LEU A 81 1.87 -1.05 3.46
C LEU A 81 2.76 0.12 3.06
N GLU A 82 3.62 -0.07 2.08
CA GLU A 82 4.40 1.02 1.52
C GLU A 82 3.76 1.52 0.22
N ILE A 83 3.40 2.79 0.16
CA ILE A 83 2.79 3.44 -1.00
C ILE A 83 3.80 4.34 -1.73
N ASN A 84 3.74 4.33 -3.05
CA ASN A 84 4.57 5.16 -3.92
C ASN A 84 3.87 6.52 -4.16
N PRO A 85 4.35 7.64 -3.57
CA PRO A 85 3.70 8.93 -3.75
C PRO A 85 3.79 9.48 -5.18
N GLU A 86 4.71 8.98 -6.00
CA GLU A 86 4.90 9.45 -7.39
C GLU A 86 4.00 8.71 -8.39
N HIS A 87 3.41 7.57 -7.99
CA HIS A 87 2.58 6.78 -8.88
C HIS A 87 1.21 7.46 -9.10
N SER A 88 0.78 7.56 -10.36
CA SER A 88 -0.45 8.24 -10.78
C SER A 88 -1.71 7.76 -10.03
N LEU A 89 -1.85 6.44 -9.83
CA LEU A 89 -2.92 5.86 -9.01
C LEU A 89 -2.94 6.41 -7.57
N VAL A 90 -1.78 6.49 -6.91
CA VAL A 90 -1.67 6.94 -5.52
C VAL A 90 -1.96 8.43 -5.42
N LEU A 91 -1.44 9.23 -6.37
CA LEU A 91 -1.78 10.65 -6.50
C LEU A 91 -3.30 10.84 -6.61
N LYS A 92 -3.96 10.08 -7.49
CA LYS A 92 -5.40 10.22 -7.71
C LYS A 92 -6.26 9.79 -6.52
N LEU A 93 -5.85 8.75 -5.80
CA LEU A 93 -6.54 8.33 -4.58
C LEU A 93 -6.40 9.36 -3.47
N ARG A 94 -5.22 9.97 -3.34
CA ARG A 94 -4.99 11.07 -2.40
C ARG A 94 -5.83 12.29 -2.76
N ASP A 95 -5.96 12.64 -4.04
CA ASP A 95 -6.85 13.74 -4.48
C ASP A 95 -8.32 13.44 -4.13
N LEU A 96 -8.78 12.21 -4.39
CA LEU A 96 -10.13 11.78 -4.03
C LEU A 96 -10.38 11.83 -2.52
N HIS A 97 -9.36 11.57 -1.71
CA HIS A 97 -9.40 11.72 -0.26
C HIS A 97 -9.55 13.18 0.16
N GLU A 98 -8.80 14.10 -0.44
CA GLU A 98 -8.93 15.55 -0.21
C GLU A 98 -10.32 16.07 -0.63
N GLU A 99 -10.88 15.56 -1.74
CA GLU A 99 -12.22 15.91 -2.21
C GLU A 99 -13.32 15.36 -1.29
N LYS A 100 -13.28 14.05 -0.98
CA LYS A 100 -14.28 13.37 -0.15
C LYS A 100 -13.75 12.04 0.41
N ALA A 101 -13.27 12.09 1.65
CA ALA A 101 -12.68 10.97 2.38
C ALA A 101 -13.59 9.73 2.54
N ASP A 102 -14.92 9.88 2.52
CA ASP A 102 -15.86 8.73 2.61
C ASP A 102 -16.56 8.42 1.28
N SER A 103 -15.96 8.80 0.15
CA SER A 103 -16.55 8.45 -1.14
C SER A 103 -16.44 6.94 -1.42
N PRO A 104 -17.50 6.29 -1.96
CA PRO A 104 -17.43 4.88 -2.36
C PRO A 104 -16.34 4.61 -3.40
N LYS A 105 -16.04 5.60 -4.24
CA LYS A 105 -14.97 5.53 -5.25
C LYS A 105 -13.59 5.43 -4.60
N LEU A 106 -13.33 6.24 -3.56
CA LEU A 106 -12.08 6.16 -2.81
C LEU A 106 -11.97 4.82 -2.10
N GLN A 107 -13.04 4.38 -1.42
CA GLN A 107 -13.04 3.08 -0.74
C GLN A 107 -12.72 1.92 -1.69
N ALA A 108 -13.40 1.84 -2.83
CA ALA A 108 -13.12 0.82 -3.85
C ALA A 108 -11.68 0.91 -4.38
N GLY A 109 -11.12 2.12 -4.48
CA GLY A 109 -9.74 2.35 -4.85
C GLY A 109 -8.73 1.86 -3.81
N ILE A 110 -8.99 2.12 -2.52
CA ILE A 110 -8.16 1.65 -1.40
C ILE A 110 -8.17 0.13 -1.30
N GLU A 111 -9.35 -0.50 -1.41
CA GLU A 111 -9.49 -1.96 -1.41
C GLU A 111 -8.72 -2.58 -2.58
N THR A 112 -8.91 -2.04 -3.79
CA THR A 112 -8.16 -2.48 -4.99
C THR A 112 -6.65 -2.31 -4.81
N LEU A 113 -6.20 -1.19 -4.25
CA LEU A 113 -4.78 -0.94 -3.99
C LEU A 113 -4.20 -2.00 -3.04
N TYR A 114 -4.92 -2.33 -1.97
CA TYR A 114 -4.48 -3.35 -1.03
C TYR A 114 -4.46 -4.76 -1.65
N ASP A 115 -5.47 -5.12 -2.44
CA ASP A 115 -5.49 -6.40 -3.15
C ASP A 115 -4.32 -6.55 -4.14
N LEU A 116 -3.98 -5.47 -4.86
CA LEU A 116 -2.78 -5.45 -5.71
C LEU A 116 -1.50 -5.67 -4.90
N ALA A 117 -1.42 -5.12 -3.69
CA ALA A 117 -0.28 -5.32 -2.80
C ALA A 117 -0.17 -6.79 -2.34
N LEU A 118 -1.30 -7.43 -1.99
CA LEU A 118 -1.37 -8.85 -1.66
C LEU A 118 -0.90 -9.72 -2.83
N LEU A 119 -1.39 -9.44 -4.04
CA LEU A 119 -0.99 -10.17 -5.24
C LEU A 119 0.51 -10.03 -5.52
N ALA A 120 1.08 -8.83 -5.35
CA ALA A 120 2.49 -8.57 -5.58
C ALA A 120 3.43 -9.37 -4.65
N GLU A 121 3.04 -9.59 -3.38
CA GLU A 121 3.80 -10.45 -2.46
C GLU A 121 3.43 -11.95 -2.57
N GLY A 122 2.55 -12.31 -3.51
CA GLY A 122 2.07 -13.68 -3.74
C GLY A 122 1.10 -14.20 -2.67
N SER A 123 0.47 -13.29 -1.94
CA SER A 123 -0.59 -13.59 -0.97
C SER A 123 -1.95 -13.74 -1.67
N LYS A 124 -2.90 -14.39 -0.98
CA LYS A 124 -4.25 -14.55 -1.49
C LYS A 124 -5.05 -13.27 -1.25
N VAL A 125 -5.78 -12.84 -2.25
CA VAL A 125 -6.86 -11.85 -2.09
C VAL A 125 -7.99 -12.50 -1.28
N GLN A 126 -8.46 -11.82 -0.22
CA GLN A 126 -9.45 -12.39 0.70
C GLN A 126 -10.81 -12.61 0.02
N ASP A 127 -11.29 -11.61 -0.72
CA ASP A 127 -12.50 -11.69 -1.53
C ASP A 127 -12.16 -11.44 -3.01
N LEU A 128 -11.82 -12.53 -3.70
CA LEU A 128 -11.47 -12.50 -5.11
C LEU A 128 -12.64 -12.04 -5.99
N GLY A 129 -13.89 -12.35 -5.61
CA GLY A 129 -15.08 -11.99 -6.39
C GLY A 129 -15.30 -10.47 -6.39
N SER A 130 -15.23 -9.85 -5.21
CA SER A 130 -15.32 -8.39 -5.08
C SER A 130 -14.17 -7.68 -5.78
N PHE A 131 -12.93 -8.20 -5.66
CA PHE A 131 -11.78 -7.66 -6.40
C PHE A 131 -11.99 -7.71 -7.92
N MET A 132 -12.40 -8.87 -8.45
CA MET A 132 -12.68 -9.02 -9.88
C MET A 132 -13.74 -8.03 -10.36
N LYS A 133 -14.81 -7.83 -9.58
CA LYS A 133 -15.86 -6.87 -9.90
C LYS A 133 -15.31 -5.44 -9.97
N ARG A 134 -14.49 -5.02 -8.98
CA ARG A 134 -13.85 -3.70 -8.99
C ARG A 134 -12.95 -3.50 -10.21
N VAL A 135 -12.17 -4.52 -10.60
CA VAL A 135 -11.32 -4.48 -11.79
C VAL A 135 -12.17 -4.36 -13.07
N GLN A 136 -13.22 -5.17 -13.22
CA GLN A 136 -14.12 -5.11 -14.37
C GLN A 136 -14.77 -3.73 -14.50
N GLU A 137 -15.27 -3.17 -13.41
CA GLU A 137 -15.84 -1.82 -13.39
C GLU A 137 -14.81 -0.74 -13.74
N ALA A 138 -13.57 -0.87 -13.28
CA ALA A 138 -12.49 0.06 -13.61
C ALA A 138 -12.13 0.00 -15.10
N VAL A 139 -12.03 -1.20 -15.68
CA VAL A 139 -11.78 -1.41 -17.11
C VAL A 139 -12.92 -0.83 -17.95
N LEU A 140 -14.18 -1.12 -17.60
CA LEU A 140 -15.34 -0.60 -18.34
C LEU A 140 -15.43 0.93 -18.34
N LYS A 141 -14.98 1.59 -17.26
CA LYS A 141 -14.94 3.06 -17.18
C LYS A 141 -13.79 3.68 -17.97
N GLY A 142 -12.78 2.88 -18.32
CA GLY A 142 -11.59 3.32 -19.07
C GLY A 142 -11.65 3.03 -20.57
N LEU A 143 -12.62 2.23 -21.03
CA LEU A 143 -12.95 2.02 -22.44
C LEU A 143 -13.91 3.11 -22.93
#